data_AF-A0A7X5SC72-F1
#
_entry.id   AF-A0A7X5SC72-F1
#
_cell.length_a   1.000
_cell.length_b   1.000
_cell.length_c   1.000
_cell.angle_alpha   90.00
_cell.angle_beta   90.00
_cell.angle_gamma   90.00
#
_symmetry.space_group_name_H-M   'P 1'
#
loop_
_entity.id
_entity.type
_entity.pdbx_description
1 polymer ?
#
loop_
_entity_poly.entity_id
_entity_poly.type
_entity_poly.pdbx_seq_one_letter_code
_entity_poly.pdbx_strand_id
1 'polypeptide(L)'
;PAEGAQAQATARFPGPVRSLRVNVGDQVRAGQVLATVESNLSLTTYSVSAPISGTVLARNASLGSNASEGQALFEIADLSSLWVDLHIFGADAGHITAGAPVTVTRISDGVVAQT
;
A
#
# COMPACT_ATOMS: atom_id res chain seq x y z
N PRO A 1 5.00 -16.33 -8.38
CA PRO A 1 5.02 -15.01 -7.70
C PRO A 1 3.66 -14.74 -7.04
N ALA A 2 3.61 -14.66 -5.72
CA ALA A 2 2.44 -14.09 -5.06
C ALA A 2 2.55 -12.57 -5.23
N GLU A 3 2.00 -12.01 -6.30
CA GLU A 3 1.84 -10.55 -6.36
C GLU A 3 1.07 -10.14 -5.10
N GLY A 4 1.75 -9.47 -4.17
CA GLY A 4 1.08 -8.87 -3.02
C GLY A 4 -0.06 -8.03 -3.58
N ALA A 5 -1.28 -8.21 -3.06
CA ALA A 5 -2.42 -7.49 -3.58
C ALA A 5 -2.20 -6.00 -3.32
N GLN A 6 -1.89 -5.24 -4.37
CA GLN A 6 -1.74 -3.80 -4.33
C GLN A 6 -2.97 -3.16 -4.96
N ALA A 7 -3.51 -2.13 -4.31
CA ALA A 7 -4.65 -1.41 -4.82
C ALA A 7 -4.55 0.08 -4.46
N GLN A 8 -5.13 0.91 -5.33
CA GLN A 8 -5.14 2.36 -5.18
C GLN A 8 -6.55 2.83 -4.84
N ALA A 9 -6.67 3.71 -3.85
CA ALA A 9 -7.90 4.44 -3.58
C ALA A 9 -7.87 5.75 -4.36
N THR A 10 -8.73 5.88 -5.37
CA THR A 10 -8.75 7.03 -6.27
C THR A 10 -9.91 7.99 -5.99
N ALA A 11 -9.72 9.26 -6.35
CA ALA A 11 -10.81 10.24 -6.33
C ALA A 11 -11.77 10.00 -7.50
N ARG A 12 -13.06 9.87 -7.21
CA ARG A 12 -14.11 9.63 -8.22
C ARG A 12 -14.60 10.90 -8.90
N PHE A 13 -14.51 12.02 -8.19
CA PHE A 13 -14.90 13.34 -8.68
C PHE A 13 -13.87 14.36 -8.22
N PRO A 14 -13.55 15.37 -9.06
CA PRO A 14 -12.58 16.38 -8.69
C PRO A 14 -13.09 17.27 -7.56
N GLY A 15 -12.18 17.72 -6.70
CA GLY A 15 -12.49 18.71 -5.68
C GLY A 15 -11.60 18.67 -4.43
N PRO A 16 -11.83 19.56 -3.45
CA PRO A 16 -10.93 19.70 -2.32
C PRO A 16 -11.05 18.53 -1.33
N VAL A 17 -9.91 18.06 -0.85
CA VAL A 17 -9.83 17.07 0.24
C VAL A 17 -10.22 17.76 1.56
N ARG A 18 -11.31 17.30 2.17
CA ARG A 18 -11.88 17.87 3.40
C ARG A 18 -11.39 17.18 4.68
N SER A 19 -11.02 15.90 4.60
CA SER A 19 -10.47 15.18 5.75
C SER A 19 -9.50 14.07 5.32
N LEU A 20 -8.54 13.78 6.18
CA LEU A 20 -7.63 12.64 6.09
C LEU A 20 -7.67 11.90 7.43
N ARG A 21 -7.93 10.59 7.39
CA ARG A 21 -8.05 9.73 8.58
C ARG A 21 -6.89 8.76 8.76
N VAL A 22 -6.02 8.62 7.75
CA VAL A 22 -4.92 7.65 7.75
C VAL A 22 -3.61 8.28 7.25
N ASN A 23 -2.50 7.68 7.68
CA ASN A 23 -1.14 8.00 7.32
C ASN A 23 -0.44 6.79 6.69
N VAL A 24 0.71 7.04 6.08
CA VAL A 24 1.61 5.97 5.62
C VAL A 24 2.03 5.11 6.81
N GLY A 25 1.98 3.80 6.63
CA GLY A 25 2.26 2.80 7.67
C GLY A 25 1.02 2.33 8.45
N ASP A 26 -0.11 3.04 8.35
CA ASP A 26 -1.33 2.64 9.06
C ASP A 26 -1.91 1.35 8.46
N GLN A 27 -2.43 0.49 9.33
CA GLN A 27 -3.24 -0.67 8.93
C GLN A 27 -4.67 -0.21 8.63
N VAL A 28 -5.21 -0.67 7.51
CA VAL A 28 -6.57 -0.36 7.08
C VAL A 28 -7.33 -1.62 6.69
N ARG A 29 -8.66 -1.58 6.82
CA ARG A 29 -9.56 -2.66 6.40
C ARG A 29 -10.27 -2.27 5.11
N ALA A 30 -10.58 -3.24 4.25
CA ALA A 30 -11.43 -3.02 3.09
C ALA A 30 -12.74 -2.30 3.51
N GLY A 31 -13.10 -1.24 2.79
CA GLY A 31 -14.25 -0.38 3.10
C GLY A 31 -14.02 0.66 4.19
N GLN A 32 -12.86 0.68 4.87
CA GLN A 32 -12.54 1.72 5.85
C GLN A 32 -12.39 3.08 5.16
N VAL A 33 -13.03 4.11 5.72
CA VAL A 33 -12.95 5.48 5.20
C VAL A 33 -11.56 6.06 5.48
N LEU A 34 -10.87 6.45 4.41
CA LEU A 34 -9.51 7.01 4.46
C LEU A 34 -9.52 8.53 4.41
N ALA A 35 -10.41 9.10 3.61
CA ALA A 35 -10.52 10.53 3.38
C ALA A 35 -11.95 10.92 2.99
N THR A 36 -12.23 12.21 3.00
CA THR A 36 -13.42 12.77 2.35
C THR A 36 -13.02 13.85 1.37
N VAL A 37 -13.69 13.87 0.23
CA VAL A 37 -13.52 14.88 -0.83
C VAL A 37 -14.87 15.53 -1.08
N GLU A 38 -14.88 16.84 -1.27
CA GLU A 38 -16.07 17.55 -1.73
C GLU A 38 -16.10 17.54 -3.26
N SER A 39 -17.19 17.06 -3.86
CA SER A 39 -17.34 17.03 -5.32
C SER A 39 -17.57 18.44 -5.85
N ASN A 40 -16.74 18.91 -6.78
CA ASN A 40 -16.97 20.19 -7.46
C ASN A 40 -18.22 20.17 -8.36
N LEU A 41 -18.72 18.98 -8.75
CA LEU A 41 -19.89 18.86 -9.64
C LEU A 41 -21.21 19.03 -8.90
N SER A 42 -21.26 18.66 -7.62
CA SER A 42 -22.49 18.60 -6.83
C SER A 42 -22.42 19.34 -5.49
N LEU A 43 -21.24 19.83 -5.10
CA LEU A 43 -20.94 20.42 -3.78
C LEU A 43 -21.28 19.50 -2.61
N THR A 44 -21.32 18.19 -2.86
CA THR A 44 -21.55 17.16 -1.85
C THR A 44 -20.25 16.48 -1.45
N THR A 45 -20.06 16.27 -0.15
CA THR A 45 -18.94 15.48 0.37
C THR A 45 -19.16 13.99 0.17
N TYR A 46 -18.15 13.29 -0.35
CA TYR A 46 -18.12 11.83 -0.46
C TYR A 46 -16.89 11.24 0.22
N SER A 47 -16.99 9.99 0.65
CA SER A 47 -15.89 9.25 1.27
C SER A 47 -15.06 8.50 0.23
N VAL A 48 -13.75 8.51 0.43
CA VAL A 48 -12.80 7.64 -0.26
C VAL A 48 -12.41 6.53 0.72
N SER A 49 -12.64 5.28 0.32
CA SER A 49 -12.49 4.12 1.19
C SER A 49 -11.41 3.18 0.67
N ALA A 50 -10.83 2.38 1.56
CA ALA A 50 -9.83 1.38 1.19
C ALA A 50 -10.43 0.29 0.29
N PRO A 51 -9.86 0.02 -0.90
CA PRO A 51 -10.33 -1.05 -1.77
C PRO A 51 -10.00 -2.45 -1.22
N ILE A 52 -8.92 -2.57 -0.44
CA ILE A 52 -8.47 -3.82 0.18
C ILE A 52 -8.06 -3.58 1.63
N SER A 53 -7.97 -4.65 2.42
CA SER A 53 -7.31 -4.61 3.72
C SER A 53 -5.80 -4.68 3.53
N GLY A 54 -5.02 -3.97 4.36
CA GLY A 54 -3.57 -3.97 4.26
C GLY A 54 -2.92 -2.78 4.94
N THR A 55 -1.73 -2.43 4.46
CA THR A 55 -0.94 -1.30 4.97
C THR A 55 -0.95 -0.16 3.94
N VAL A 56 -1.14 1.08 4.40
CA VAL A 56 -0.98 2.26 3.54
C VAL A 56 0.50 2.44 3.20
N LEU A 57 0.86 2.23 1.93
CA LEU A 57 2.23 2.39 1.43
C LEU A 57 2.55 3.85 1.08
N ALA A 58 1.58 4.54 0.49
CA ALA A 58 1.73 5.93 0.10
C ALA A 58 0.44 6.71 0.32
N ARG A 59 0.60 8.00 0.63
CA ARG A 59 -0.49 8.98 0.68
C ARG A 59 -0.10 10.18 -0.17
N ASN A 60 -0.78 10.32 -1.31
CA ASN A 60 -0.58 11.44 -2.22
C ASN A 60 -1.55 12.60 -1.93
N ALA A 61 -2.62 12.34 -1.18
CA ALA A 61 -3.57 13.36 -0.77
C ALA A 61 -3.03 14.26 0.36
N SER A 62 -3.28 15.56 0.24
CA SER A 62 -3.04 16.54 1.28
C SER A 62 -4.35 17.20 1.72
N LEU A 63 -4.48 17.54 2.99
CA LEU A 63 -5.67 18.24 3.47
C LEU A 63 -5.77 19.61 2.78
N GLY A 64 -6.95 19.94 2.24
CA GLY A 64 -7.19 21.18 1.51
C GLY A 64 -6.68 21.20 0.06
N SER A 65 -5.90 20.21 -0.38
CA SER A 65 -5.49 20.12 -1.80
C SER A 65 -6.66 19.69 -2.68
N ASN A 66 -6.62 20.07 -3.95
CA ASN A 66 -7.59 19.60 -4.94
C ASN A 66 -7.18 18.22 -5.47
N ALA A 67 -8.10 17.26 -5.38
CA ALA A 67 -7.95 15.95 -6.01
C ALA A 67 -8.54 16.00 -7.42
N SER A 68 -7.83 15.43 -8.39
CA SER A 68 -8.34 15.24 -9.76
C SER A 68 -9.11 13.92 -9.88
N GLU A 69 -10.01 13.84 -10.86
CA GLU A 69 -10.68 12.57 -11.19
C GLU A 69 -9.65 11.48 -11.55
N GLY A 70 -9.82 10.29 -10.99
CA GLY A 70 -8.91 9.17 -11.19
C GLY A 70 -7.57 9.28 -10.45
N GLN A 71 -7.27 10.41 -9.79
CA GLN A 71 -6.02 10.57 -9.03
C GLN A 71 -5.98 9.56 -7.88
N ALA A 72 -4.89 8.79 -7.81
CA ALA A 72 -4.58 7.94 -6.66
C ALA A 72 -4.29 8.81 -5.43
N LEU A 73 -5.15 8.72 -4.42
CA LEU A 73 -5.01 9.42 -3.15
C LEU A 73 -4.21 8.60 -2.13
N PHE A 74 -4.40 7.28 -2.16
CA PHE A 74 -3.71 6.31 -1.31
C PHE A 74 -3.32 5.08 -2.10
N GLU A 75 -2.20 4.48 -1.71
CA GLU A 75 -1.76 3.16 -2.17
C GLU A 75 -1.75 2.22 -0.98
N ILE A 76 -2.38 1.06 -1.13
CA ILE A 76 -2.54 0.06 -0.07
C ILE A 76 -2.05 -1.28 -0.59
N ALA A 77 -1.28 -1.99 0.24
CA ALA A 77 -0.82 -3.33 -0.07
C ALA A 77 -1.16 -4.30 1.06
N ASP A 78 -1.61 -5.48 0.68
CA ASP A 78 -1.61 -6.65 1.57
C ASP A 78 -0.18 -7.21 1.65
N LEU A 79 0.43 -7.07 2.82
CA LEU A 79 1.80 -7.53 3.11
C LEU A 79 1.82 -8.84 3.91
N SER A 80 0.69 -9.54 4.02
CA SER A 80 0.59 -10.80 4.78
C SER A 80 1.43 -11.94 4.19
N SER A 81 1.70 -11.89 2.89
CA SER A 81 2.55 -12.86 2.18
C SER A 81 3.62 -12.10 1.40
N LEU A 82 4.87 -12.20 1.84
CA LEU A 82 6.03 -11.64 1.14
C LEU A 82 6.80 -12.78 0.48
N TRP A 83 7.17 -12.60 -0.79
CA TRP A 83 8.14 -13.45 -1.48
C TRP A 83 9.43 -12.66 -1.68
N VAL A 84 10.55 -13.36 -1.58
CA VAL A 84 11.88 -12.80 -1.85
C VAL A 84 12.48 -13.61 -2.98
N ASP A 85 12.92 -12.93 -4.03
CA ASP A 85 13.67 -13.52 -5.13
C ASP A 85 15.15 -13.21 -4.94
N LEU A 86 15.96 -14.26 -4.79
CA LEU A 86 17.40 -14.15 -4.55
C LEU A 86 18.14 -14.69 -5.76
N HIS A 87 19.03 -13.87 -6.31
CA HIS A 87 19.92 -14.27 -7.38
C HIS A 87 21.22 -14.79 -6.80
N ILE A 88 21.62 -15.99 -7.22
CA ILE A 88 22.88 -16.64 -6.83
C ILE A 88 23.77 -16.75 -8.07
N PHE A 89 25.04 -16.39 -7.94
CA PHE A 89 26.01 -16.58 -9.02
C PHE A 89 26.36 -18.07 -9.18
N GLY A 90 26.58 -18.52 -10.41
CA GLY A 90 26.78 -19.94 -10.72
C GLY A 90 27.93 -20.62 -9.95
N ALA A 91 28.97 -19.86 -9.58
CA ALA A 91 30.08 -20.36 -8.76
C ALA A 91 29.65 -20.75 -7.33
N ASP A 92 28.64 -20.06 -6.79
CA ASP A 92 28.11 -20.29 -5.43
C ASP A 92 26.87 -21.19 -5.44
N ALA A 93 26.24 -21.38 -6.60
CA ALA A 93 25.04 -22.21 -6.76
C ALA A 93 25.27 -23.67 -6.34
N GLY A 94 26.49 -24.19 -6.52
CA GLY A 94 26.86 -25.54 -6.08
C GLY A 94 26.89 -25.73 -4.55
N HIS A 95 26.87 -24.64 -3.78
CA HIS A 95 26.87 -24.67 -2.32
C HIS A 95 25.47 -24.57 -1.70
N ILE A 96 24.42 -24.44 -2.52
CA ILE A 96 23.04 -24.25 -2.05
C ILE A 96 22.20 -25.48 -2.36
N THR A 97 21.42 -25.92 -1.38
CA THR A 97 20.51 -27.05 -1.48
C THR A 97 19.08 -26.62 -1.14
N ALA A 98 18.09 -27.28 -1.74
CA ALA A 98 16.70 -27.01 -1.41
C ALA A 98 16.44 -27.29 0.08
N GLY A 99 15.78 -26.37 0.77
CA GLY A 99 15.54 -26.44 2.21
C GLY A 99 16.68 -25.91 3.09
N ALA A 100 17.74 -25.34 2.50
CA ALA A 100 18.73 -24.59 3.27
C ALA A 100 18.04 -23.44 4.03
N PRO A 101 18.36 -23.24 5.33
CA PRO A 101 17.73 -22.20 6.12
C PRO A 101 18.09 -20.82 5.58
N VAL A 102 17.09 -19.96 5.44
CA VAL A 102 17.27 -18.58 4.96
C VAL A 102 16.86 -17.62 6.05
N THR A 103 17.74 -16.66 6.35
CA THR A 103 17.45 -15.55 7.26
C THR A 103 17.29 -14.29 6.44
N VAL A 104 16.10 -13.68 6.48
CA VAL A 104 15.78 -12.42 5.81
C VAL A 104 15.64 -11.32 6.86
N THR A 105 16.42 -10.25 6.72
CA THR A 105 16.33 -9.08 7.59
C THR A 105 15.78 -7.90 6.81
N ARG A 106 14.67 -7.31 7.28
CA ARG A 106 14.12 -6.10 6.69
C ARG A 106 14.96 -4.89 7.12
N ILE A 107 15.52 -4.18 6.14
CA ILE A 107 16.46 -3.07 6.37
C ILE A 107 15.81 -1.90 7.13
N SER A 108 14.52 -1.67 6.94
CA SER A 108 13.82 -0.51 7.48
C SER A 108 13.60 -0.57 9.00
N ASP A 109 13.33 -1.75 9.56
CA ASP A 109 12.93 -1.94 10.96
C ASP A 109 13.72 -3.05 11.68
N GLY A 110 14.63 -3.73 10.98
CA GLY A 110 15.46 -4.81 11.52
C GLY A 110 14.69 -6.11 11.80
N VAL A 111 13.43 -6.22 11.36
CA VAL A 111 12.64 -7.45 11.58
C VAL A 111 13.28 -8.60 10.83
N VAL A 112 13.49 -9.71 11.54
CA VAL A 112 14.10 -10.94 11.01
C VAL A 112 13.04 -12.01 10.82
N ALA A 113 13.03 -12.63 9.64
CA ALA A 113 12.25 -13.83 9.33
C ALA A 113 13.21 -14.97 8.98
N GLN A 114 12.88 -16.18 9.43
CA GLN A 114 13.61 -17.40 9.13
C GLN A 114 12.66 -18.42 8.49
N THR A 115 13.13 -19.11 7.45
CA THR A 115 12.39 -20.20 6.79
C THR A 115 13.11 -21.52 6.97
#